data_AF-A0AAV6LJ07-F1
#
_entry.id   AF-A0AAV6LJ07-F1
#
_cell.length_a   1.000
_cell.length_b   1.000
_cell.length_c   1.000
_cell.angle_alpha   90.00
_cell.angle_beta   90.00
_cell.angle_gamma   90.00
#
_symmetry.space_group_name_H-M   'P 1'
#
loop_
_entity.id
_entity.type
_entity.pdbx_description
1 polymer ?
#
loop_
_entity_poly.entity_id
_entity_poly.type
_entity_poly.pdbx_seq_one_letter_code
_entity_poly.pdbx_strand_id
1 'polypeptide(L)'
;MEMEEEKRKWKRCSEQNSSAAHTHINNLDDGCLMHIFSFLSPIPDRYNTALVCQRWCFLACHPRLWLRVDRYLKDLSEPGVFPSIEAVVSAARPGDTILIAAGGTHIASNILIKKPLCLIGGGELPDDTTLTCSRGSDSALEFVSTCKLANLTVKVELGCCLLHRSGKLIIDGCILQCESNPLDYLSYAIVCAANGPEVIPPLVKACGDGVFVSRTRIEGGAKAISTSGTLALQRVRVIYARTSVFFWFDVEHR
;
A
#
# COMPACT_ATOMS: atom_id res chain seq x y z
N MET A 1 68.56 0.67 23.65
CA MET A 1 67.56 -0.43 23.66
C MET A 1 66.19 0.06 24.16
N GLU A 2 65.88 1.37 24.09
CA GLU A 2 64.60 1.93 24.54
C GLU A 2 63.74 2.49 23.39
N MET A 3 64.32 2.68 22.19
CA MET A 3 63.62 3.28 21.04
C MET A 3 62.84 2.28 20.17
N GLU A 4 63.06 0.96 20.36
CA GLU A 4 62.31 -0.10 19.65
C GLU A 4 61.03 -0.54 20.38
N GLU A 5 60.92 -0.25 21.69
CA GLU A 5 59.76 -0.61 22.49
C GLU A 5 58.58 0.36 22.29
N GLU A 6 58.86 1.66 22.08
CA GLU A 6 57.81 2.66 21.82
C GLU A 6 57.13 2.47 20.44
N LYS A 7 57.89 2.09 19.40
CA LYS A 7 57.31 1.81 18.07
C LYS A 7 56.40 0.56 18.08
N ARG A 8 56.66 -0.40 18.97
CA ARG A 8 55.78 -1.58 19.16
C ARG A 8 54.52 -1.25 19.94
N LYS A 9 54.58 -0.33 20.92
CA LYS A 9 53.39 0.19 21.61
C LYS A 9 52.48 1.00 20.67
N TRP A 10 53.05 1.82 19.78
CA TRP A 10 52.25 2.63 18.85
C TRP A 10 51.55 1.79 17.77
N LYS A 11 52.18 0.72 17.29
CA LYS A 11 51.56 -0.22 16.33
C LYS A 11 50.43 -1.05 16.97
N ARG A 12 50.55 -1.39 18.25
CA ARG A 12 49.55 -2.20 18.96
C ARG A 12 48.28 -1.41 19.34
N CYS A 13 48.37 -0.09 19.43
CA CYS A 13 47.21 0.80 19.62
C CYS A 13 46.50 1.20 18.32
N SER A 14 47.14 1.05 17.15
CA SER A 14 46.52 1.43 15.87
C SER A 14 45.66 0.31 15.25
N GLU A 15 45.87 -0.95 15.62
CA GLU A 15 45.06 -2.08 15.16
C GLU A 15 43.80 -2.34 16.01
N GLN A 16 43.68 -1.72 17.19
CA GLN A 16 42.50 -1.88 18.06
C GLN A 16 41.40 -0.84 17.80
N ASN A 17 41.68 0.23 17.06
CA ASN A 17 40.72 1.32 16.81
C ASN A 17 39.95 1.22 15.48
N SER A 18 40.30 0.29 14.59
CA SER A 18 39.58 0.11 13.33
C SER A 18 38.38 -0.85 13.42
N SER A 19 38.29 -1.66 14.47
CA SER A 19 37.16 -2.58 14.69
C SER A 19 36.04 -2.00 15.55
N ALA A 20 36.32 -0.98 16.38
CA ALA A 20 35.32 -0.35 17.25
C ALA A 20 34.37 0.60 16.50
N ALA A 21 34.81 1.22 15.40
CA ALA A 21 33.98 2.14 14.62
C ALA A 21 32.84 1.43 13.88
N HIS A 22 33.03 0.16 13.50
CA HIS A 22 32.01 -0.64 12.81
C HIS A 22 30.95 -1.24 13.76
N THR A 23 31.14 -1.15 15.08
CA THR A 23 30.19 -1.69 16.07
C THR A 23 29.13 -0.70 16.54
N HIS A 24 29.30 0.61 16.33
CA HIS A 24 28.41 1.60 16.96
C HIS A 24 27.01 1.71 16.35
N ILE A 25 26.86 1.61 15.02
CA ILE A 25 25.53 1.79 14.40
C ILE A 25 24.59 0.61 14.64
N ASN A 26 25.16 -0.60 14.81
CA ASN A 26 24.42 -1.80 15.18
C ASN A 26 24.12 -1.88 16.70
N ASN A 27 24.76 -1.04 17.52
CA ASN A 27 24.52 -0.96 18.96
C ASN A 27 23.41 0.03 19.35
N LEU A 28 22.89 0.82 18.40
CA LEU A 28 21.72 1.66 18.63
C LEU A 28 20.53 0.79 19.03
N ASP A 29 19.76 1.21 20.00
CA ASP A 29 18.53 0.53 20.39
C ASP A 29 17.45 0.68 19.32
N ASP A 30 16.53 -0.27 19.28
CA ASP A 30 15.45 -0.29 18.29
C ASP A 30 14.53 0.94 18.41
N GLY A 31 14.38 1.50 19.62
CA GLY A 31 13.58 2.69 19.88
C GLY A 31 14.17 3.95 19.23
N CYS A 32 15.48 4.18 19.40
CA CYS A 32 16.18 5.28 18.74
C CYS A 32 16.19 5.13 17.22
N LEU A 33 16.44 3.93 16.69
CA LEU A 33 16.39 3.70 15.24
C LEU A 33 15.00 4.00 14.66
N MET A 34 13.95 3.54 15.34
CA MET A 34 12.57 3.84 14.98
C MET A 34 12.27 5.35 14.99
N HIS A 35 12.76 6.06 16.00
CA HIS A 35 12.60 7.51 16.08
C HIS A 35 13.30 8.21 14.92
N ILE A 36 14.52 7.80 14.56
CA ILE A 36 15.24 8.32 13.38
C ILE A 36 14.43 8.05 12.10
N PHE A 37 13.93 6.83 11.91
CA PHE A 37 13.15 6.45 10.73
C PHE A 37 11.82 7.21 10.62
N SER A 38 11.27 7.70 11.74
CA SER A 38 10.06 8.54 11.73
C SER A 38 10.26 9.88 11.03
N PHE A 39 11.49 10.42 11.00
CA PHE A 39 11.81 11.67 10.30
C PHE A 39 12.12 11.48 8.81
N LEU A 40 12.41 10.25 8.39
CA LEU A 40 12.75 9.92 7.01
C LEU A 40 11.50 9.87 6.12
N SER A 41 11.66 10.28 4.87
CA SER A 41 10.62 10.09 3.85
C SER A 41 10.45 8.59 3.55
N PRO A 42 9.22 8.09 3.29
CA PRO A 42 8.99 6.68 2.97
C PRO A 42 9.80 6.24 1.75
N ILE A 43 9.82 7.08 0.72
CA ILE A 43 10.65 6.92 -0.47
C ILE A 43 11.39 8.25 -0.70
N PRO A 44 12.72 8.22 -0.96
CA PRO A 44 13.57 7.03 -1.07
C PRO A 44 14.23 6.61 0.25
N ASP A 45 14.23 7.47 1.28
CA ASP A 45 15.16 7.35 2.41
C ASP A 45 14.87 6.10 3.27
N ARG A 46 13.62 5.94 3.71
CA ARG A 46 13.21 4.79 4.55
C ARG A 46 13.26 3.48 3.76
N TYR A 47 12.98 3.51 2.46
CA TYR A 47 13.19 2.37 1.58
C TYR A 47 14.67 1.97 1.54
N ASN A 48 15.57 2.93 1.38
CA ASN A 48 17.02 2.66 1.38
C ASN A 48 17.51 2.14 2.74
N THR A 49 16.98 2.64 3.88
CA THR A 49 17.33 2.09 5.20
C THR A 49 16.88 0.65 5.37
N ALA A 50 15.72 0.27 4.81
CA ALA A 50 15.25 -1.11 4.84
C ALA A 50 16.16 -2.10 4.06
N LEU A 51 16.91 -1.63 3.07
CA LEU A 51 17.83 -2.46 2.29
C LEU A 51 19.15 -2.79 3.00
N VAL A 52 19.48 -2.09 4.09
CA VAL A 52 20.78 -2.22 4.77
C VAL A 52 20.92 -3.60 5.43
N CYS A 53 19.93 -4.01 6.21
CA CYS A 53 19.92 -5.33 6.86
C CYS A 53 18.49 -5.73 7.29
N GLN A 54 18.30 -7.00 7.67
CA GLN A 54 16.99 -7.52 8.09
C GLN A 54 16.42 -6.77 9.32
N ARG A 55 17.27 -6.40 10.28
CA ARG A 55 16.84 -5.65 11.46
C ARG A 55 16.30 -4.28 11.08
N TRP A 56 17.00 -3.56 10.21
CA TRP A 56 16.57 -2.24 9.74
C TRP A 56 15.32 -2.34 8.87
N CYS A 57 15.21 -3.37 8.04
CA CYS A 57 13.98 -3.68 7.30
C CYS A 57 12.77 -3.82 8.23
N PHE A 58 12.89 -4.63 9.28
CA PHE A 58 11.82 -4.83 10.25
C PHE A 58 11.37 -3.53 10.93
N LEU A 59 12.32 -2.69 11.34
CA LEU A 59 12.03 -1.41 12.01
C LEU A 59 11.49 -0.36 11.01
N ALA A 60 12.10 -0.23 9.83
CA ALA A 60 11.66 0.71 8.81
C ALA A 60 10.22 0.40 8.31
N CYS A 61 9.80 -0.87 8.34
CA CYS A 61 8.46 -1.29 7.98
C CYS A 61 7.50 -1.41 9.18
N HIS A 62 7.89 -0.99 10.37
CA HIS A 62 7.11 -1.23 11.59
C HIS A 62 5.77 -0.45 11.58
N PRO A 63 4.64 -1.04 12.04
CA PRO A 63 3.30 -0.44 12.02
C PRO A 63 3.08 0.86 12.83
N ARG A 64 4.13 1.34 13.52
CA ARG A 64 4.11 2.61 14.25
C ARG A 64 4.43 3.80 13.35
N LEU A 65 5.04 3.53 12.19
CA LEU A 65 5.39 4.54 11.19
C LEU A 65 4.30 4.71 10.12
N TRP A 66 3.22 3.93 10.20
CA TRP A 66 2.10 3.97 9.27
C TRP A 66 1.08 5.00 9.71
N LEU A 67 0.41 5.61 8.73
CA LEU A 67 -0.70 6.52 8.99
C LEU A 67 -1.92 5.68 9.35
N ARG A 68 -2.74 6.16 10.28
CA ARG A 68 -3.92 5.42 10.75
C ARG A 68 -5.19 6.21 10.47
N VAL A 69 -6.21 5.52 9.96
CA VAL A 69 -7.57 6.04 9.87
C VAL A 69 -8.35 5.47 11.04
N ASP A 70 -8.75 6.32 11.98
CA ASP A 70 -9.69 5.93 13.04
C ASP A 70 -10.86 6.91 13.10
N ARG A 71 -12.06 6.35 13.09
CA ARG A 71 -13.31 7.12 13.14
C ARG A 71 -13.71 7.41 14.58
N TYR A 72 -13.30 6.57 15.53
CA TYR A 72 -13.67 6.71 16.93
C TYR A 72 -12.66 7.62 17.63
N LEU A 73 -13.18 8.73 18.19
CA LEU A 73 -12.48 9.89 18.73
C LEU A 73 -11.47 9.64 19.88
N LYS A 74 -11.12 8.39 20.21
CA LYS A 74 -10.29 8.08 21.38
C LYS A 74 -8.80 8.39 21.14
N ASP A 75 -8.31 8.25 19.91
CA ASP A 75 -6.85 8.29 19.65
C ASP A 75 -6.41 9.45 18.72
N LEU A 76 -7.27 10.46 18.48
CA LEU A 76 -6.94 11.61 17.62
C LEU A 76 -5.78 12.48 18.14
N SER A 77 -5.32 12.29 19.39
CA SER A 77 -4.16 13.02 19.91
C SER A 77 -2.82 12.42 19.47
N GLU A 78 -2.81 11.19 18.92
CA GLU A 78 -1.58 10.58 18.43
C GLU A 78 -1.19 11.14 17.04
N PRO A 79 0.08 11.52 16.84
CA PRO A 79 0.54 12.00 15.55
C PRO A 79 0.40 10.90 14.48
N GLY A 80 -0.27 11.21 13.37
CA GLY A 80 -0.47 10.28 12.25
C GLY A 80 -1.81 9.53 12.27
N VAL A 81 -2.71 9.86 13.21
CA VAL A 81 -4.11 9.40 13.21
C VAL A 81 -5.01 10.45 12.56
N PHE A 82 -5.92 10.02 11.69
CA PHE A 82 -6.82 10.92 10.98
C PHE A 82 -8.26 10.40 11.00
N PRO A 83 -9.26 11.30 10.96
CA PRO A 83 -10.67 10.95 11.09
C PRO A 83 -11.28 10.38 9.80
N SER A 84 -10.66 10.61 8.64
CA SER A 84 -11.19 10.18 7.33
C SER A 84 -10.07 9.75 6.39
N ILE A 85 -10.43 8.89 5.43
CA ILE A 85 -9.51 8.38 4.41
C ILE A 85 -9.01 9.51 3.52
N GLU A 86 -9.89 10.44 3.15
CA GLU A 86 -9.53 11.63 2.35
C GLU A 86 -8.47 12.48 3.04
N ALA A 87 -8.63 12.71 4.35
CA ALA A 87 -7.66 13.47 5.14
C ALA A 87 -6.30 12.76 5.16
N VAL A 88 -6.27 11.43 5.36
CA VAL A 88 -5.01 10.67 5.30
C VAL A 88 -4.38 10.76 3.92
N VAL A 89 -5.13 10.51 2.85
CA VAL A 89 -4.60 10.50 1.48
C VAL A 89 -4.00 11.87 1.12
N SER A 90 -4.62 12.96 1.61
CA SER A 90 -4.09 14.31 1.41
C SER A 90 -2.75 14.54 2.12
N ALA A 91 -2.65 14.07 3.38
CA ALA A 91 -1.45 14.21 4.22
C ALA A 91 -0.34 13.22 3.85
N ALA A 92 -0.68 12.09 3.24
CA ALA A 92 0.23 11.01 2.92
C ALA A 92 1.30 11.44 1.91
N ARG A 93 2.52 10.96 2.14
CA ARG A 93 3.67 11.10 1.25
C ARG A 93 3.73 9.89 0.31
N PRO A 94 4.36 10.02 -0.87
CA PRO A 94 4.59 8.89 -1.76
C PRO A 94 5.33 7.75 -1.03
N GLY A 95 4.76 6.55 -1.09
CA GLY A 95 5.27 5.34 -0.43
C GLY A 95 4.73 5.10 0.98
N ASP A 96 3.87 5.98 1.51
CA ASP A 96 3.25 5.75 2.81
C ASP A 96 2.31 4.54 2.81
N THR A 97 2.26 3.89 3.97
CA THR A 97 1.29 2.84 4.28
C THR A 97 0.23 3.41 5.20
N ILE A 98 -1.02 3.20 4.85
CA ILE A 98 -2.21 3.66 5.56
C ILE A 98 -2.92 2.42 6.10
N LEU A 99 -3.05 2.37 7.42
CA LEU A 99 -3.78 1.34 8.15
C LEU A 99 -5.19 1.86 8.47
N ILE A 100 -6.21 1.17 8.00
CA ILE A 100 -7.61 1.50 8.28
C ILE A 100 -8.05 0.72 9.51
N ALA A 101 -8.51 1.42 10.56
CA ALA A 101 -8.95 0.77 11.79
C ALA A 101 -10.12 -0.20 11.55
N ALA A 102 -10.06 -1.34 12.21
CA ALA A 102 -11.07 -2.40 12.18
C ALA A 102 -12.31 -2.06 13.01
N GLY A 103 -13.42 -2.74 12.73
CA GLY A 103 -14.65 -2.65 13.51
C GLY A 103 -15.56 -1.50 13.12
N GLY A 104 -15.41 -0.94 11.91
CA GLY A 104 -16.21 0.19 11.46
C GLY A 104 -16.43 0.24 9.95
N THR A 105 -17.50 0.96 9.57
CA THR A 105 -17.74 1.42 8.20
C THR A 105 -17.10 2.79 8.01
N HIS A 106 -16.23 2.89 7.00
CA HIS A 106 -15.60 4.15 6.59
C HIS A 106 -16.24 4.61 5.28
N ILE A 107 -16.61 5.88 5.20
CA ILE A 107 -17.20 6.44 4.00
C ILE A 107 -16.07 6.74 3.01
N ALA A 108 -16.18 6.20 1.80
CA ALA A 108 -15.24 6.44 0.70
C ALA A 108 -16.02 6.75 -0.58
N SER A 109 -16.03 8.03 -0.98
CA SER A 109 -16.78 8.53 -2.13
C SER A 109 -15.84 9.34 -3.03
N ASN A 110 -15.54 8.81 -4.22
CA ASN A 110 -14.67 9.44 -5.23
C ASN A 110 -13.29 9.86 -4.69
N ILE A 111 -12.65 9.03 -3.86
CA ILE A 111 -11.34 9.36 -3.30
C ILE A 111 -10.26 9.20 -4.37
N LEU A 112 -9.61 10.31 -4.73
CA LEU A 112 -8.60 10.37 -5.78
C LEU A 112 -7.17 10.18 -5.24
N ILE A 113 -6.56 9.05 -5.56
CA ILE A 113 -5.21 8.68 -5.13
C ILE A 113 -4.20 8.96 -6.26
N LYS A 114 -3.50 10.09 -6.14
CA LYS A 114 -2.48 10.56 -7.10
C LYS A 114 -1.04 10.15 -6.76
N LYS A 115 -0.81 9.65 -5.55
CA LYS A 115 0.50 9.28 -5.02
C LYS A 115 0.55 7.78 -4.79
N PRO A 116 1.71 7.12 -4.97
CA PRO A 116 1.81 5.70 -4.72
C PRO A 116 1.62 5.41 -3.22
N LEU A 117 0.59 4.66 -2.87
CA LEU A 117 0.22 4.39 -1.48
C LEU A 117 -0.12 2.90 -1.27
N CYS A 118 0.06 2.43 -0.03
CA CYS A 118 -0.41 1.12 0.39
C CYS A 118 -1.56 1.27 1.39
N LEU A 119 -2.76 0.83 1.04
CA LEU A 119 -3.92 0.79 1.93
C LEU A 119 -4.09 -0.63 2.47
N ILE A 120 -4.12 -0.78 3.79
CA ILE A 120 -4.26 -2.06 4.48
C ILE A 120 -5.39 -1.94 5.50
N GLY A 121 -6.34 -2.88 5.47
CA GLY A 121 -7.32 -3.03 6.55
C GLY A 121 -6.68 -3.65 7.78
N GLY A 122 -6.89 -3.04 8.94
CA GLY A 122 -6.37 -3.50 10.24
C GLY A 122 -7.16 -4.63 10.90
N GLY A 123 -8.14 -5.22 10.20
CA GLY A 123 -8.90 -6.37 10.66
C GLY A 123 -8.11 -7.67 10.64
N GLU A 124 -8.55 -8.69 11.39
CA GLU A 124 -8.05 -10.05 11.17
C GLU A 124 -8.65 -10.63 9.88
N LEU A 125 -9.89 -10.24 9.59
CA LEU A 125 -10.60 -10.56 8.37
C LEU A 125 -10.86 -9.29 7.55
N PRO A 126 -10.95 -9.40 6.21
CA PRO A 126 -11.28 -8.25 5.36
C PRO A 126 -12.66 -7.65 5.69
N ASP A 127 -13.59 -8.47 6.20
CA ASP A 127 -14.93 -8.07 6.62
C ASP A 127 -14.94 -7.09 7.82
N ASP A 128 -13.89 -7.07 8.64
CA ASP A 128 -13.82 -6.18 9.80
C ASP A 128 -13.57 -4.72 9.39
N THR A 129 -13.06 -4.49 8.18
CA THR A 129 -12.75 -3.16 7.63
C THR A 129 -13.56 -2.92 6.36
N THR A 130 -14.65 -2.17 6.49
CA THR A 130 -15.57 -1.93 5.37
C THR A 130 -15.49 -0.48 4.90
N LEU A 131 -15.26 -0.30 3.60
CA LEU A 131 -15.36 0.98 2.90
C LEU A 131 -16.70 1.03 2.20
N THR A 132 -17.55 1.98 2.57
CA THR A 132 -18.90 2.12 2.00
C THR A 132 -18.97 3.36 1.12
N CYS A 133 -19.41 3.17 -0.12
CA CYS A 133 -19.69 4.25 -1.06
C CYS A 133 -21.21 4.38 -1.26
N SER A 134 -21.76 5.55 -0.92
CA SER A 134 -23.20 5.84 -1.08
C SER A 134 -23.58 6.13 -2.53
N ARG A 135 -24.88 6.03 -2.83
CA ARG A 135 -25.46 6.45 -4.12
C ARG A 135 -25.06 7.88 -4.52
N GLY A 136 -24.74 8.07 -5.80
CA GLY A 136 -24.38 9.36 -6.39
C GLY A 136 -22.88 9.53 -6.67
N SER A 137 -22.06 8.58 -6.23
CA SER A 137 -20.62 8.50 -6.53
C SER A 137 -20.35 7.59 -7.72
N ASP A 138 -19.40 7.96 -8.56
CA ASP A 138 -19.00 7.14 -9.73
C ASP A 138 -18.12 5.95 -9.30
N SER A 139 -17.26 6.18 -8.30
CA SER A 139 -16.32 5.18 -7.78
C SER A 139 -16.03 5.39 -6.29
N ALA A 140 -15.73 4.32 -5.56
CA ALA A 140 -15.29 4.46 -4.16
C ALA A 140 -13.85 5.01 -4.10
N LEU A 141 -12.93 4.38 -4.85
CA LEU A 141 -11.52 4.76 -4.94
C LEU A 141 -11.08 4.88 -6.40
N GLU A 142 -10.40 5.99 -6.69
CA GLU A 142 -9.85 6.30 -8.01
C GLU A 142 -8.32 6.35 -7.97
N PHE A 143 -7.66 5.51 -8.77
CA PHE A 143 -6.20 5.35 -8.77
C PHE A 143 -5.59 5.95 -10.04
N VAL A 144 -4.74 6.96 -9.85
CA VAL A 144 -3.92 7.58 -10.91
C VAL A 144 -2.43 7.33 -10.65
N SER A 145 -2.12 6.34 -9.83
CA SER A 145 -0.75 5.99 -9.44
C SER A 145 -0.67 4.56 -8.92
N THR A 146 0.54 4.03 -8.80
CA THR A 146 0.80 2.67 -8.33
C THR A 146 0.39 2.49 -6.87
N CYS A 147 -0.62 1.67 -6.61
CA CYS A 147 -1.17 1.48 -5.27
C CYS A 147 -1.35 -0.01 -4.94
N LYS A 148 -1.27 -0.32 -3.64
CA LYS A 148 -1.58 -1.65 -3.11
C LYS A 148 -2.76 -1.56 -2.16
N LEU A 149 -3.77 -2.40 -2.37
CA LEU A 149 -4.91 -2.62 -1.49
C LEU A 149 -4.80 -4.02 -0.89
N ALA A 150 -4.91 -4.12 0.43
CA ALA A 150 -4.92 -5.41 1.09
C ALA A 150 -5.91 -5.48 2.25
N ASN A 151 -6.49 -6.67 2.44
CA ASN A 151 -7.29 -7.02 3.62
C ASN A 151 -8.42 -6.03 3.93
N LEU A 152 -9.17 -5.62 2.92
CA LEU A 152 -10.28 -4.66 3.09
C LEU A 152 -11.50 -5.07 2.27
N THR A 153 -12.66 -4.67 2.74
CA THR A 153 -13.94 -4.85 2.03
C THR A 153 -14.38 -3.51 1.46
N VAL A 154 -14.66 -3.45 0.15
CA VAL A 154 -15.24 -2.27 -0.50
C VAL A 154 -16.66 -2.61 -0.90
N LYS A 155 -17.62 -1.90 -0.32
CA LYS A 155 -19.05 -2.03 -0.59
C LYS A 155 -19.57 -0.78 -1.31
N VAL A 156 -20.24 -0.99 -2.44
CA VAL A 156 -20.79 0.10 -3.26
C VAL A 156 -22.27 -0.14 -3.53
N GLU A 157 -23.10 0.90 -3.33
CA GLU A 157 -24.54 0.86 -3.65
C GLU A 157 -24.83 1.07 -5.15
N LEU A 158 -24.07 1.95 -5.81
CA LEU A 158 -24.15 2.25 -7.25
C LEU A 158 -22.79 2.76 -7.73
N GLY A 159 -22.33 2.31 -8.90
CA GLY A 159 -21.03 2.70 -9.47
C GLY A 159 -20.01 1.56 -9.41
N CYS A 160 -18.73 1.90 -9.33
CA CYS A 160 -17.64 0.91 -9.26
C CYS A 160 -16.87 0.92 -7.94
N CYS A 161 -16.38 -0.24 -7.49
CA CYS A 161 -15.58 -0.29 -6.27
C CYS A 161 -14.22 0.39 -6.49
N LEU A 162 -13.53 0.01 -7.57
CA LEU A 162 -12.19 0.49 -7.87
C LEU A 162 -12.13 0.99 -9.31
N LEU A 163 -11.72 2.23 -9.49
CA LEU A 163 -11.44 2.83 -10.78
C LEU A 163 -9.93 3.02 -10.96
N HIS A 164 -9.33 2.30 -11.89
CA HIS A 164 -7.91 2.41 -12.22
C HIS A 164 -7.71 3.21 -13.50
N ARG A 165 -6.90 4.26 -13.45
CA ARG A 165 -6.56 5.12 -14.60
C ARG A 165 -5.08 5.06 -14.99
N SER A 166 -4.16 4.82 -14.06
CA SER A 166 -2.74 4.71 -14.38
C SER A 166 -1.93 4.07 -13.25
N GLY A 167 -0.73 3.61 -13.59
CA GLY A 167 0.18 2.91 -12.69
C GLY A 167 -0.20 1.43 -12.49
N LYS A 168 0.36 0.82 -11.46
CA LYS A 168 0.09 -0.58 -11.09
C LYS A 168 -0.81 -0.68 -9.87
N LEU A 169 -1.97 -1.29 -10.00
CA LEU A 169 -2.86 -1.55 -8.86
C LEU A 169 -2.72 -3.01 -8.42
N ILE A 170 -2.34 -3.24 -7.17
CA ILE A 170 -2.24 -4.59 -6.59
C ILE A 170 -3.36 -4.76 -5.57
N ILE A 171 -4.19 -5.78 -5.75
CA ILE A 171 -5.32 -6.11 -4.86
C ILE A 171 -5.06 -7.50 -4.29
N ASP A 172 -4.89 -7.60 -2.97
CA ASP A 172 -4.59 -8.86 -2.28
C ASP A 172 -5.52 -9.10 -1.09
N GLY A 173 -6.30 -10.18 -1.13
CA GLY A 173 -7.13 -10.58 0.00
C GLY A 173 -8.27 -9.60 0.31
N CYS A 174 -8.82 -8.92 -0.71
CA CYS A 174 -9.92 -7.99 -0.54
C CYS A 174 -11.27 -8.62 -0.88
N ILE A 175 -12.36 -8.00 -0.42
CA ILE A 175 -13.72 -8.35 -0.83
C ILE A 175 -14.35 -7.14 -1.51
N LEU A 176 -14.79 -7.31 -2.75
CA LEU A 176 -15.48 -6.27 -3.51
C LEU A 176 -16.95 -6.65 -3.62
N GLN A 177 -17.83 -5.86 -2.99
CA GLN A 177 -19.26 -6.10 -2.94
C GLN A 177 -20.02 -4.98 -3.65
N CYS A 178 -20.71 -5.33 -4.74
CA CYS A 178 -21.68 -4.46 -5.39
C CYS A 178 -23.09 -4.84 -4.90
N GLU A 179 -23.81 -3.90 -4.30
CA GLU A 179 -25.17 -4.15 -3.80
C GLU A 179 -26.15 -4.34 -4.96
N SER A 180 -27.07 -5.31 -4.81
CA SER A 180 -28.06 -5.63 -5.84
C SER A 180 -29.08 -4.50 -6.01
N ASN A 181 -29.15 -3.95 -7.21
CA ASN A 181 -29.91 -2.77 -7.57
C ASN A 181 -30.48 -2.96 -8.99
N PRO A 182 -31.69 -2.47 -9.33
CA PRO A 182 -32.20 -2.50 -10.72
C PRO A 182 -31.24 -1.97 -11.80
N LEU A 183 -30.23 -1.18 -11.41
CA LEU A 183 -29.17 -0.66 -12.29
C LEU A 183 -27.86 -1.47 -12.23
N ASP A 184 -27.91 -2.75 -11.82
CA ASP A 184 -26.73 -3.63 -11.66
C ASP A 184 -25.84 -3.72 -12.89
N TYR A 185 -26.37 -3.49 -14.09
CA TYR A 185 -25.60 -3.46 -15.34
C TYR A 185 -24.59 -2.30 -15.44
N LEU A 186 -24.75 -1.26 -14.60
CA LEU A 186 -23.82 -0.14 -14.46
C LEU A 186 -22.80 -0.36 -13.34
N SER A 187 -23.02 -1.36 -12.49
CA SER A 187 -22.13 -1.67 -11.38
C SER A 187 -21.04 -2.66 -11.82
N TYR A 188 -19.79 -2.29 -11.59
CA TYR A 188 -18.62 -3.11 -11.90
C TYR A 188 -17.70 -3.11 -10.67
N ALA A 189 -17.19 -4.26 -10.26
CA ALA A 189 -16.28 -4.28 -9.11
C ALA A 189 -14.97 -3.54 -9.43
N ILE A 190 -14.40 -3.76 -10.62
CA ILE A 190 -13.17 -3.09 -11.05
C ILE A 190 -13.37 -2.52 -12.46
N VAL A 191 -13.08 -1.23 -12.62
CA VAL A 191 -13.04 -0.55 -13.92
C VAL A 191 -11.60 -0.11 -14.20
N CYS A 192 -11.02 -0.62 -15.28
CA CYS A 192 -9.71 -0.21 -15.75
C CYS A 192 -9.89 0.71 -16.96
N ALA A 193 -9.70 2.00 -16.73
CA ALA A 193 -9.81 3.08 -17.70
C ALA A 193 -8.43 3.69 -18.03
N ALA A 194 -7.38 2.89 -18.00
CA ALA A 194 -6.06 3.39 -18.35
C ALA A 194 -6.02 3.83 -19.80
N ASN A 195 -5.80 5.12 -20.01
CA ASN A 195 -5.53 5.66 -21.33
C ASN A 195 -4.16 5.11 -21.75
N GLY A 196 -4.08 4.50 -22.94
CA GLY A 196 -2.82 4.03 -23.51
C GLY A 196 -1.76 5.14 -23.48
N PRO A 197 -0.47 4.78 -23.51
CA PRO A 197 0.63 5.68 -23.17
C PRO A 197 0.49 7.01 -23.92
N GLU A 198 0.24 8.09 -23.18
CA GLU A 198 0.40 9.43 -23.74
C GLU A 198 1.84 9.55 -24.21
N VAL A 199 2.00 10.11 -25.41
CA VAL A 199 3.24 10.24 -26.18
C VAL A 199 4.26 11.08 -25.41
N ILE A 200 4.94 10.48 -24.44
CA ILE A 200 6.10 11.04 -23.76
C ILE A 200 7.22 10.01 -23.93
N PRO A 201 8.37 10.37 -24.55
CA PRO A 201 9.43 9.42 -24.81
C PRO A 201 10.05 8.97 -23.47
N PRO A 202 10.01 7.67 -23.11
CA PRO A 202 10.50 7.25 -21.82
C PRO A 202 12.01 6.96 -21.92
N LEU A 203 12.83 7.85 -21.35
CA LEU A 203 14.26 7.60 -21.07
C LEU A 203 14.46 6.51 -19.99
N VAL A 204 13.38 6.06 -19.34
CA VAL A 204 13.39 5.03 -18.29
C VAL A 204 12.20 4.12 -18.56
N LYS A 205 12.42 2.80 -18.67
CA LYS A 205 11.38 1.76 -18.88
C LYS A 205 10.12 2.07 -18.07
N ALA A 206 9.11 2.67 -18.71
CA ALA A 206 7.85 2.96 -18.04
C ALA A 206 7.21 1.62 -17.68
N CYS A 207 7.03 1.40 -16.38
CA CYS A 207 6.30 0.26 -15.86
C CYS A 207 4.87 0.41 -16.38
N GLY A 208 4.45 -0.46 -17.31
CA GLY A 208 3.13 -0.35 -17.94
C GLY A 208 1.99 -0.37 -16.93
N ASP A 209 0.88 0.25 -17.30
CA ASP A 209 -0.35 0.24 -16.53
C ASP A 209 -0.88 -1.19 -16.41
N GLY A 210 -1.33 -1.56 -15.21
CA GLY A 210 -1.92 -2.87 -14.99
C GLY A 210 -2.53 -3.08 -13.62
N VAL A 211 -3.39 -4.09 -13.51
CA VAL A 211 -4.07 -4.46 -12.27
C VAL A 211 -3.79 -5.93 -11.96
N PHE A 212 -3.27 -6.21 -10.78
CA PHE A 212 -2.97 -7.55 -10.29
C PHE A 212 -3.94 -7.87 -9.16
N VAL A 213 -4.69 -8.96 -9.31
CA VAL A 213 -5.67 -9.39 -8.33
C VAL A 213 -5.30 -10.75 -7.81
N SER A 214 -5.32 -10.91 -6.49
CA SER A 214 -4.96 -12.15 -5.82
C SER A 214 -5.80 -12.36 -4.58
N ARG A 215 -6.29 -13.59 -4.37
CA ARG A 215 -7.11 -13.95 -3.19
C ARG A 215 -8.31 -13.03 -2.96
N THR A 216 -8.87 -12.45 -4.02
CA THR A 216 -9.95 -11.46 -3.90
C THR A 216 -11.30 -12.13 -4.13
N ARG A 217 -12.28 -11.82 -3.29
CA ARG A 217 -13.68 -12.24 -3.47
C ARG A 217 -14.43 -11.11 -4.15
N ILE A 218 -15.19 -11.42 -5.20
CA ILE A 218 -16.01 -10.44 -5.92
C ILE A 218 -17.46 -10.92 -5.83
N GLU A 219 -18.34 -10.08 -5.29
CA GLU A 219 -19.73 -10.41 -5.03
C GLU A 219 -20.67 -9.33 -5.56
N GLY A 220 -21.78 -9.77 -6.14
CA GLY A 220 -22.78 -8.86 -6.70
C GLY A 220 -22.35 -8.18 -8.01
N GLY A 221 -23.25 -7.35 -8.53
CA GLY A 221 -23.11 -6.71 -9.83
C GLY A 221 -23.31 -7.67 -11.03
N ALA A 222 -23.57 -7.11 -12.21
CA ALA A 222 -23.78 -7.91 -13.42
C ALA A 222 -22.46 -8.44 -14.02
N LYS A 223 -21.35 -7.72 -13.81
CA LYS A 223 -20.01 -8.05 -14.33
C LYS A 223 -18.94 -7.69 -13.30
N ALA A 224 -17.95 -8.57 -13.14
CA ALA A 224 -16.87 -8.35 -12.18
C ALA A 224 -15.89 -7.24 -12.63
N ILE A 225 -15.53 -7.20 -13.91
CA ILE A 225 -14.46 -6.33 -14.41
C ILE A 225 -14.91 -5.68 -15.72
N SER A 226 -14.59 -4.40 -15.88
CA SER A 226 -14.66 -3.69 -17.15
C SER A 226 -13.27 -3.15 -17.50
N THR A 227 -12.75 -3.51 -18.67
CA THR A 227 -11.50 -2.99 -19.20
C THR A 227 -11.81 -2.14 -20.43
N SER A 228 -11.30 -0.90 -20.47
CA SER A 228 -11.33 -0.07 -21.66
C SER A 228 -9.92 0.17 -22.19
N GLY A 229 -9.79 0.32 -23.52
CA GLY A 229 -8.51 0.58 -24.17
C GLY A 229 -7.73 -0.69 -24.52
N THR A 230 -6.42 -0.64 -24.32
CA THR A 230 -5.43 -1.68 -24.71
C THR A 230 -5.17 -2.74 -23.63
N LEU A 231 -5.76 -2.57 -22.45
CA LEU A 231 -5.65 -3.52 -21.34
C LEU A 231 -6.51 -4.76 -21.60
N ALA A 232 -5.89 -5.93 -21.46
CA ALA A 232 -6.54 -7.22 -21.59
C ALA A 232 -6.42 -8.02 -20.29
N LEU A 233 -7.48 -8.77 -19.98
CA LEU A 233 -7.50 -9.71 -18.88
C LEU A 233 -6.65 -10.95 -19.23
N GLN A 234 -5.67 -11.26 -18.39
CA GLN A 234 -4.70 -12.34 -18.56
C GLN A 234 -4.60 -13.18 -17.28
N ARG A 235 -4.09 -14.41 -17.42
CA ARG A 235 -3.74 -15.31 -16.30
C ARG A 235 -4.86 -15.52 -15.27
N VAL A 236 -6.10 -15.60 -15.74
CA VAL A 236 -7.27 -15.79 -14.89
C VAL A 236 -7.25 -17.19 -14.25
N ARG A 237 -7.36 -17.22 -12.93
CA ARG A 237 -7.56 -18.42 -12.12
C ARG A 237 -8.69 -18.16 -11.13
N VAL A 238 -9.54 -19.15 -10.97
CA VAL A 238 -10.67 -19.10 -10.03
C VAL A 238 -10.56 -20.32 -9.13
N ILE A 239 -10.56 -20.09 -7.82
CA ILE A 239 -10.51 -21.17 -6.83
C ILE A 239 -11.85 -21.18 -6.09
N TYR A 240 -12.52 -22.32 -6.16
CA TYR A 240 -13.76 -22.56 -5.43
C TYR A 240 -13.41 -23.15 -4.06
N ALA A 241 -13.60 -22.36 -3.00
CA ALA A 241 -13.60 -22.86 -1.65
C ALA A 241 -15.00 -23.34 -1.26
N ARG A 242 -15.13 -23.97 -0.08
CA ARG A 242 -16.43 -24.52 0.39
C ARG A 242 -17.52 -23.46 0.56
N THR A 243 -17.14 -22.22 0.88
CA THR A 243 -18.06 -21.14 1.24
C THR A 243 -17.92 -19.89 0.36
N SER A 244 -16.91 -19.82 -0.50
CA SER A 244 -16.61 -18.63 -1.30
C SER A 244 -15.80 -18.94 -2.55
N VAL A 245 -15.85 -18.02 -3.51
CA VAL A 245 -15.05 -18.08 -4.74
C VAL A 245 -13.99 -16.98 -4.69
N PHE A 246 -12.75 -17.37 -4.94
CA PHE A 246 -11.61 -16.47 -4.96
C PHE A 246 -11.05 -16.32 -6.38
N PHE A 247 -10.69 -15.09 -6.73
CA PHE A 247 -10.20 -14.72 -8.04
C PHE A 247 -8.72 -14.33 -8.00
N TRP A 248 -7.98 -14.80 -9.01
CA TRP A 248 -6.65 -14.32 -9.36
C TRP A 248 -6.63 -14.00 -10.84
N PHE A 249 -6.16 -12.83 -11.20
CA PHE A 249 -5.98 -12.45 -12.60
C PHE A 249 -5.10 -11.22 -12.69
N ASP A 250 -4.52 -11.05 -13.86
CA ASP A 250 -3.71 -9.89 -14.22
C ASP A 250 -4.45 -9.13 -15.32
N VAL A 251 -4.44 -7.80 -15.27
CA VAL A 251 -4.91 -6.92 -16.34
C VAL A 251 -3.69 -6.17 -16.83
N GLU A 252 -3.20 -6.51 -18.01
CA GLU A 252 -1.99 -5.94 -18.59
C GLU A 252 -2.20 -5.63 -20.06
N HIS A 253 -1.32 -4.82 -20.63
CA HIS A 253 -1.27 -4.60 -22.08
C HIS A 253 -1.00 -5.92 -22.81
N ARG A 254 -1.70 -6.14 -23.92
CA ARG A 254 -1.56 -7.33 -24.76
C ARG A 254 -0.30 -7.27 -25.63
#